data_AF-A0AAV4DAP4-F1
#
_entry.id   AF-A0AAV4DAP4-F1
#
_cell.length_a   1.000
_cell.length_b   1.000
_cell.length_c   1.000
_cell.angle_alpha   90.00
_cell.angle_beta   90.00
_cell.angle_gamma   90.00
#
_symmetry.space_group_name_H-M   'P 1'
#
loop_
_entity.id
_entity.type
_entity.pdbx_description
1 polymer ?
#
loop_
_entity_poly.entity_id
_entity_poly.type
_entity_poly.pdbx_seq_one_letter_code
_entity_poly.pdbx_strand_id
1 'polypeptide(L)'
;MHTVCDGHTTTALRHSHTRRSNPRTSCITDVESDQSNGNTPRAKDGVYKHFADVFEGIGTLPGLYHIEKDPEVTPTHHAARRLPISMNDRVKKELNKMEKLGVIEKQESFTDWACPMVVVEKPNKSLRICLDP
;
A
#
# COMPACT_ATOMS: atom_id res chain seq x y z
N MET A 1 26.97 -26.94 17.44
CA MET A 1 26.83 -26.78 18.91
C MET A 1 26.92 -25.28 19.16
N HIS A 2 25.82 -24.55 19.34
CA HIS A 2 24.93 -24.66 20.49
C HIS A 2 23.48 -24.27 20.16
N THR A 3 22.56 -25.14 20.60
CA THR A 3 21.21 -24.89 21.09
C THR A 3 21.28 -24.44 22.58
N VAL A 4 20.34 -23.82 23.30
CA VAL A 4 19.03 -23.11 23.13
C VAL A 4 18.60 -22.67 24.57
N CYS A 5 17.76 -21.61 24.71
CA CYS A 5 16.82 -21.25 25.81
C CYS A 5 17.34 -20.87 27.22
N ASP A 6 16.72 -20.01 28.07
CA ASP A 6 15.43 -19.28 28.12
C ASP A 6 15.50 -18.14 29.18
N GLY A 7 14.59 -17.15 29.12
CA GLY A 7 14.06 -16.53 30.36
C GLY A 7 13.63 -15.03 30.37
N HIS A 8 12.32 -14.79 30.20
CA HIS A 8 11.43 -13.78 30.85
C HIS A 8 11.80 -12.27 30.82
N THR A 9 10.96 -11.31 30.41
CA THR A 9 9.60 -11.02 30.90
C THR A 9 8.88 -10.04 29.97
N THR A 10 7.68 -10.37 29.52
CA THR A 10 6.76 -9.45 28.82
C THR A 10 6.09 -8.51 29.82
N THR A 11 6.33 -7.20 29.72
CA THR A 11 5.51 -6.19 30.40
C THR A 11 4.60 -5.51 29.39
N ALA A 12 3.33 -5.92 29.37
CA ALA A 12 2.27 -5.22 28.64
C ALA A 12 1.82 -4.01 29.46
N LEU A 13 2.11 -2.80 28.98
CA LEU A 13 1.57 -1.57 29.58
C LEU A 13 0.12 -1.40 29.15
N ARG A 14 -0.80 -1.72 30.08
CA ARG A 14 -2.24 -1.46 29.96
C ARG A 14 -2.47 0.05 29.83
N HIS A 15 -2.92 0.48 28.66
CA HIS A 15 -3.67 1.74 28.54
C HIS A 15 -5.16 1.41 28.56
N SER A 16 -5.80 1.80 29.66
CA SER A 16 -7.23 1.67 29.90
C SER A 16 -7.97 2.95 29.48
N HIS A 17 -9.17 2.75 28.91
CA HIS A 17 -10.23 3.73 28.59
C HIS A 17 -10.02 4.50 27.26
N THR A 18 -10.93 4.50 26.29
CA THR A 18 -12.38 4.25 26.31
C THR A 18 -12.85 3.82 24.91
N ARG A 19 -13.64 2.75 24.82
CA ARG A 19 -14.46 2.46 23.63
C ARG A 19 -15.44 3.61 23.43
N ARG A 20 -15.31 4.38 22.34
CA ARG A 20 -16.51 5.02 21.79
C ARG A 20 -17.36 3.90 21.20
N SER A 21 -18.39 3.50 21.96
CA SER A 21 -19.58 2.90 21.39
C SER A 21 -20.07 3.82 20.27
N ASN A 22 -20.19 3.31 19.05
CA ASN A 22 -21.09 3.92 18.08
C ASN A 22 -22.42 3.18 18.20
N PRO A 23 -23.37 3.66 19.01
CA PRO A 23 -24.70 3.11 19.01
C PRO A 23 -25.42 3.63 17.76
N ARG A 24 -26.18 2.74 17.12
CA ARG A 24 -27.12 2.99 16.03
C ARG A 24 -26.53 2.82 14.63
N THR A 25 -26.62 1.58 14.16
CA THR A 25 -27.56 1.31 13.07
C THR A 25 -28.90 1.95 13.42
N SER A 26 -29.14 3.17 12.95
CA SER A 26 -30.51 3.64 12.72
C SER A 26 -30.69 3.60 11.22
N CYS A 27 -31.68 2.83 10.79
CA CYS A 27 -32.36 2.84 9.51
C CYS A 27 -31.67 3.62 8.38
N ILE A 28 -31.47 2.94 7.25
CA ILE A 28 -31.66 3.57 5.94
C ILE A 28 -33.02 4.25 6.04
N THR A 29 -33.04 5.54 6.38
CA THR A 29 -34.25 6.33 6.41
C THR A 29 -34.66 6.52 4.97
N ASP A 30 -35.93 6.29 4.74
CA ASP A 30 -36.63 6.29 3.49
C ASP A 30 -36.09 7.36 2.53
N VAL A 31 -35.80 6.95 1.29
CA VAL A 31 -35.66 7.87 0.18
C VAL A 31 -37.05 8.44 -0.07
N GLU A 32 -37.42 9.45 0.69
CA GLU A 32 -38.62 10.22 0.45
C GLU A 32 -38.38 10.99 -0.86
N SER A 33 -39.18 10.63 -1.85
CA SER A 33 -39.07 11.11 -3.22
C SER A 33 -39.78 12.45 -3.31
N ASP A 34 -39.06 13.52 -2.99
CA ASP A 34 -39.61 14.87 -3.09
C ASP A 34 -39.56 15.34 -4.55
N GLN A 35 -40.74 15.44 -5.16
CA GLN A 35 -40.92 16.07 -6.46
C GLN A 35 -40.91 17.60 -6.28
N SER A 36 -39.74 18.24 -6.40
CA SER A 36 -39.71 19.70 -6.61
C SER A 36 -38.57 20.13 -7.55
N ASN A 37 -39.01 20.57 -8.73
CA ASN A 37 -38.44 21.58 -9.62
C ASN A 37 -36.99 22.09 -9.39
N GLY A 38 -36.12 21.87 -10.38
CA GLY A 38 -34.99 22.74 -10.74
C GLY A 38 -33.83 22.90 -9.74
N ASN A 39 -32.74 22.14 -9.97
CA ASN A 39 -31.38 22.32 -9.41
C ASN A 39 -31.05 21.67 -8.05
N THR A 40 -31.35 20.38 -7.87
CA THR A 40 -30.77 19.56 -6.79
C THR A 40 -29.39 19.01 -7.22
N PRO A 41 -28.30 19.21 -6.45
CA PRO A 41 -27.02 18.54 -6.71
C PRO A 41 -27.26 17.03 -6.73
N ARG A 42 -26.69 16.30 -7.70
CA ARG A 42 -26.92 14.85 -7.80
C ARG A 42 -26.46 14.23 -6.49
N ALA A 43 -27.18 13.20 -6.00
CA ALA A 43 -26.77 12.44 -4.81
C ALA A 43 -25.30 11.96 -4.86
N LYS A 44 -24.75 11.80 -6.07
CA LYS A 44 -23.34 11.52 -6.34
C LYS A 44 -22.39 12.59 -5.77
N ASP A 45 -22.73 13.87 -5.90
CA ASP A 45 -21.88 14.99 -5.48
C ASP A 45 -21.72 15.05 -3.96
N GLY A 46 -22.72 14.55 -3.21
CA GLY A 46 -22.65 14.41 -1.75
C GLY A 46 -21.65 13.35 -1.31
N VAL A 47 -21.57 12.22 -2.02
CA VAL A 47 -20.67 11.10 -1.68
C VAL A 47 -19.20 11.51 -1.85
N TYR A 48 -18.86 12.16 -2.97
CA TYR A 48 -17.49 12.62 -3.20
C TYR A 48 -17.03 13.64 -2.16
N LYS A 49 -17.93 14.52 -1.72
CA LYS A 49 -17.62 15.51 -0.67
C LYS A 49 -17.46 14.86 0.70
N HIS A 50 -18.27 13.86 1.01
CA HIS A 50 -18.28 13.22 2.33
C HIS A 50 -17.09 12.27 2.54
N PHE A 51 -16.61 11.63 1.46
CA PHE A 51 -15.49 10.67 1.48
C PHE A 51 -14.31 11.15 0.63
N ALA A 52 -14.05 12.47 0.61
CA ALA A 52 -13.03 13.06 -0.24
C ALA A 52 -11.64 12.43 0.00
N ASP A 53 -11.33 12.11 1.26
CA ASP A 53 -10.12 11.46 1.72
C ASP A 53 -9.89 10.08 1.08
N VAL A 54 -10.95 9.33 0.78
CA VAL A 54 -10.88 8.01 0.11
C VAL A 54 -10.45 8.13 -1.36
N PHE A 55 -10.67 9.30 -1.97
CA PHE A 55 -10.36 9.54 -3.38
C PHE A 55 -9.03 10.28 -3.60
N GLU A 56 -8.24 10.50 -2.53
CA GLU A 56 -6.95 11.18 -2.59
C GLU A 56 -5.77 10.20 -2.46
N GLY A 57 -4.77 10.36 -3.31
CA GLY A 57 -3.52 9.60 -3.24
C GLY A 57 -3.64 8.10 -3.55
N ILE A 58 -2.63 7.32 -3.13
CA ILE A 58 -2.61 5.86 -3.26
C ILE A 58 -3.22 5.18 -2.03
N GLY A 59 -3.21 5.87 -0.89
CA GLY A 59 -3.58 5.31 0.42
C GLY A 59 -2.50 4.38 0.99
N THR A 60 -2.60 4.11 2.30
CA THR A 60 -1.73 3.17 3.02
C THR A 60 -2.58 2.38 3.99
N LEU A 61 -2.40 1.06 4.04
CA LEU A 61 -3.06 0.21 5.03
C LEU A 61 -2.41 0.46 6.41
N PRO A 62 -3.19 0.71 7.47
CA PRO A 62 -2.61 0.92 8.80
C PRO A 62 -2.04 -0.38 9.37
N GLY A 63 -0.91 -0.26 10.06
CA GLY A 63 -0.21 -1.37 10.71
C GLY A 63 0.98 -1.90 9.92
N LEU A 64 1.73 -2.81 10.54
CA LEU A 64 2.82 -3.52 9.90
C LEU A 64 2.33 -4.87 9.40
N TYR A 65 2.72 -5.22 8.18
CA TYR A 65 2.43 -6.53 7.60
C TYR A 65 3.67 -7.41 7.63
N HIS A 66 3.51 -8.65 8.07
CA HIS A 66 4.57 -9.66 8.09
C HIS A 66 4.30 -10.72 7.02
N ILE A 67 5.30 -11.00 6.19
CA ILE A 67 5.24 -12.07 5.18
C ILE A 67 5.94 -13.29 5.74
N GLU A 68 5.19 -14.36 6.01
CA GLU A 68 5.76 -15.65 6.42
C GLU A 68 6.47 -16.31 5.24
N LYS A 69 7.65 -16.89 5.51
CA LYS A 69 8.45 -17.63 4.54
C LYS A 69 8.58 -19.07 5.00
N ASP A 70 8.47 -20.00 4.06
CA ASP A 70 8.78 -21.40 4.32
C ASP A 70 10.29 -21.55 4.53
N PRO A 71 10.75 -22.03 5.71
CA PRO A 71 12.18 -22.15 6.02
C PRO A 71 12.89 -23.23 5.19
N GLU A 72 12.16 -24.14 4.54
CA GLU A 72 12.74 -25.17 3.68
C GLU A 72 13.06 -24.64 2.28
N VAL A 73 12.57 -23.45 1.91
CA VAL A 73 12.79 -22.86 0.60
C VAL A 73 14.11 -22.10 0.56
N THR A 74 15.00 -22.54 -0.33
CA THR A 74 16.26 -21.83 -0.63
C THR A 74 15.99 -20.47 -1.27
N PRO A 75 16.57 -19.38 -0.76
CA PRO A 75 16.45 -18.06 -1.37
C PRO A 75 17.03 -17.99 -2.79
N THR A 76 16.35 -17.26 -3.67
CA THR A 76 16.83 -17.01 -5.03
C THR A 76 17.26 -15.55 -5.18
N HIS A 77 18.49 -15.37 -5.67
CA HIS A 77 19.08 -14.06 -5.93
C HIS A 77 19.43 -13.92 -7.41
N HIS A 78 18.63 -13.14 -8.14
CA HIS A 78 18.85 -12.87 -9.55
C HIS A 78 19.67 -11.59 -9.78
N ALA A 79 20.48 -11.59 -10.85
CA ALA A 79 21.15 -10.38 -11.29
C ALA A 79 20.17 -9.37 -11.91
N ALA A 80 20.48 -8.07 -11.80
CA ALA A 80 19.70 -7.02 -12.42
C ALA A 80 19.68 -7.14 -13.95
N ARG A 81 18.53 -6.90 -14.59
CA ARG A 81 18.42 -6.87 -16.06
C ARG A 81 19.09 -5.62 -16.62
N ARG A 82 19.79 -5.80 -17.74
CA ARG A 82 20.36 -4.68 -18.49
C ARG A 82 19.23 -3.88 -19.14
N LEU A 83 19.26 -2.57 -18.93
CA LEU A 83 18.36 -1.64 -19.59
C LEU A 83 19.06 -0.95 -20.77
N PRO A 84 18.33 -0.63 -21.85
CA PRO A 84 18.80 0.32 -22.86
C PRO A 84 19.20 1.65 -22.21
N ILE A 85 20.31 2.23 -22.67
CA ILE A 85 20.88 3.45 -22.08
C ILE A 85 19.86 4.59 -22.08
N SER A 86 19.07 4.71 -23.14
CA SER A 86 18.00 5.71 -23.28
C SER A 86 16.89 5.62 -22.24
N MET A 87 16.75 4.49 -21.54
CA MET A 87 15.73 4.30 -20.51
C MET A 87 16.23 4.58 -19.09
N ASN A 88 17.53 4.56 -18.84
CA ASN A 88 18.09 4.62 -17.49
C ASN A 88 17.58 5.81 -16.68
N ASP A 89 17.63 7.02 -17.26
CA ASP A 89 17.19 8.24 -16.57
C ASP A 89 15.70 8.24 -16.27
N ARG A 90 14.88 7.74 -17.20
CA ARG A 90 13.43 7.64 -17.05
C ARG A 90 13.07 6.63 -15.97
N VAL A 91 13.75 5.49 -15.93
CA VAL A 91 13.56 4.44 -14.91
C VAL A 91 13.96 4.98 -13.53
N LYS A 92 15.13 5.61 -13.42
CA LYS A 92 15.59 6.24 -12.17
C LYS A 92 14.59 7.29 -11.66
N LYS A 93 14.02 8.09 -12.56
CA LYS A 93 13.00 9.08 -12.22
C LYS A 93 11.72 8.43 -11.65
N GLU A 94 11.26 7.32 -12.23
CA GLU A 94 10.07 6.62 -11.73
C GLU A 94 10.35 5.92 -10.38
N LEU A 95 11.53 5.31 -10.21
CA LEU A 95 11.95 4.74 -8.91
C LEU A 95 11.98 5.81 -7.82
N ASN A 96 12.64 6.95 -8.06
CA ASN A 96 12.69 8.08 -7.13
C ASN A 96 11.29 8.62 -6.79
N LYS A 97 10.36 8.57 -7.75
CA LYS A 97 8.96 8.97 -7.51
C LYS A 97 8.26 7.97 -6.60
N MET A 98 8.44 6.67 -6.80
CA MET A 98 7.87 5.64 -5.93
C MET A 98 8.44 5.70 -4.51
N GLU A 99 9.74 5.98 -4.36
CA GLU A 99 10.37 6.23 -3.05
C GLU A 99 9.74 7.45 -2.36
N LYS A 100 9.58 8.58 -3.07
CA LYS A 100 8.93 9.78 -2.52
C LYS A 100 7.47 9.57 -2.13
N LEU A 101 6.78 8.67 -2.82
CA LEU A 101 5.41 8.27 -2.49
C LEU A 101 5.35 7.26 -1.33
N GLY A 102 6.49 6.77 -0.83
CA GLY A 102 6.56 5.76 0.22
C GLY A 102 6.13 4.37 -0.22
N VAL A 103 6.10 4.10 -1.54
CA VAL A 103 5.69 2.79 -2.10
C VAL A 103 6.83 1.77 -2.02
N ILE A 104 8.07 2.22 -2.16
CA ILE A 104 9.28 1.41 -2.04
C ILE A 104 10.30 2.14 -1.17
N GLU A 105 11.23 1.38 -0.61
CA GLU A 105 12.39 1.91 0.11
C GLU A 105 13.69 1.37 -0.48
N LYS A 106 14.75 2.16 -0.32
CA LYS A 106 16.09 1.74 -0.76
C LYS A 106 16.67 0.77 0.27
N GLN A 107 17.06 -0.41 -0.21
CA GLN A 107 17.76 -1.41 0.59
C GLN A 107 19.28 -1.25 0.44
N GLU A 108 19.97 -0.90 1.53
CA GLU A 108 21.44 -0.71 1.54
C GLU A 108 22.21 -2.00 1.93
N SER A 109 21.56 -2.91 2.66
CA SER A 109 22.16 -4.17 3.09
C SER A 109 21.89 -5.31 2.11
N PHE A 110 22.76 -6.32 2.13
CA PHE A 110 22.54 -7.54 1.37
C PHE A 110 21.25 -8.24 1.80
N THR A 111 20.52 -8.81 0.84
CA THR A 111 19.30 -9.59 1.08
C THR A 111 19.39 -10.92 0.35
N ASP A 112 18.83 -11.97 0.94
CA ASP A 112 18.88 -13.31 0.35
C ASP A 112 17.99 -13.44 -0.90
N TRP A 113 16.99 -12.55 -1.04
CA TRP A 113 15.99 -12.59 -2.09
C TRP A 113 16.12 -11.37 -3.00
N ALA A 114 16.41 -11.61 -4.28
CA ALA A 114 16.44 -10.55 -5.28
C ALA A 114 15.73 -11.00 -6.56
N CYS A 115 14.66 -10.30 -6.91
CA CYS A 115 13.91 -10.50 -8.14
C CYS A 115 14.33 -9.43 -9.17
N PRO A 116 14.57 -9.79 -10.43
CA PRO A 116 14.87 -8.80 -11.45
C PRO A 116 13.61 -7.99 -11.79
N MET A 117 13.81 -6.72 -12.15
CA MET A 117 12.71 -5.87 -12.64
C MET A 117 12.58 -5.89 -14.18
N VAL A 118 11.39 -5.63 -14.67
CA VAL A 118 11.06 -5.42 -16.09
C VAL A 118 10.37 -4.08 -16.26
N VAL A 119 10.69 -3.37 -17.34
CA VAL A 119 10.16 -2.03 -17.63
C VAL A 119 9.30 -2.10 -18.88
N VAL A 120 8.04 -1.66 -18.77
CA VAL A 120 7.08 -1.60 -19.88
C VAL A 120 6.70 -0.15 -20.13
N GLU A 121 6.82 0.30 -21.38
CA GLU A 121 6.34 1.63 -21.78
C GLU A 121 4.83 1.55 -22.09
N LYS A 122 4.04 2.38 -21.41
CA LYS A 122 2.60 2.52 -21.68
C LYS A 122 2.36 3.37 -22.94
N PRO A 123 1.16 3.32 -23.56
CA PRO A 123 0.83 4.17 -24.71
C PRO A 123 1.04 5.67 -24.47
N ASN A 124 0.81 6.13 -23.23
CA ASN A 124 1.05 7.52 -22.81
C ASN A 124 2.52 7.85 -22.51
N LYS A 125 3.47 6.99 -22.91
CA LYS A 125 4.93 7.16 -22.72
C LYS A 125 5.43 7.13 -21.28
N SER A 126 4.56 6.91 -20.30
CA SER A 126 4.97 6.62 -18.93
C SER A 126 5.49 5.18 -18.80
N LEU A 127 6.34 4.94 -17.81
CA LEU A 127 6.91 3.63 -17.54
C LEU A 127 6.09 2.88 -16.48
N ARG A 128 5.97 1.56 -16.64
CA ARG A 128 5.52 0.62 -15.60
C ARG A 128 6.68 -0.28 -15.23
N ILE A 129 7.07 -0.26 -13.97
CA ILE A 129 8.08 -1.15 -13.41
C ILE A 129 7.35 -2.37 -12.83
N CYS A 130 7.77 -3.56 -13.23
CA CYS A 130 7.23 -4.84 -12.80
C CYS A 130 8.36 -5.68 -12.18
N LEU A 131 8.01 -6.57 -11.25
CA LEU A 131 8.87 -7.67 -10.84
C LEU A 131 8.64 -8.85 -11.79
N ASP A 132 9.70 -9.55 -12.17
CA ASP A 132 9.65 -10.75 -13.02
C ASP A 132 10.18 -11.96 -12.22
N PRO A 133 9.30 -12.67 -11.50
CA PRO A 133 9.66 -13.74 -10.57
C PRO A 133 10.25 -14.98 -11.24
#